data_AF-A0A8T4FQR8-F1
#
_entry.id   AF-A0A8T4FQR8-F1
#
_cell.length_a   1.000
_cell.length_b   1.000
_cell.length_c   1.000
_cell.angle_alpha   90.00
_cell.angle_beta   90.00
_cell.angle_gamma   90.00
#
_symmetry.space_group_name_H-M   'P 1'
#
loop_
_entity.id
_entity.type
_entity.pdbx_description
1 polymer ?
#
loop_
_entity_poly.entity_id
_entity_poly.type
_entity_poly.pdbx_seq_one_letter_code
_entity_poly.pdbx_strand_id
1 'polypeptide(L)'
;MFRAKTVDEIYSEVSGCSLVITNDAALATALNARVDRPVVGHFAVTPRQIAAMSAVEILGEPLMNDIRLVSAISDDTGIEFRKVHGEVINIREIRKHTADVRKHLGTRLARRIYDSFESLPTKERVMAAF
;
A
#
# COMPACT_ATOMS: atom_id res chain seq x y z
N MET A 1 -8.29 -28.36 17.67
CA MET A 1 -7.97 -26.91 17.59
C MET A 1 -6.46 -26.80 17.46
N PHE A 2 -5.93 -26.24 16.37
CA PHE A 2 -4.49 -26.07 16.20
C PHE A 2 -4.02 -24.87 17.03
N ARG A 3 -2.94 -25.03 17.80
CA ARG A 3 -2.31 -23.92 18.53
C ARG A 3 -1.61 -23.01 17.52
N ALA A 4 -1.79 -21.70 17.64
CA ALA A 4 -1.01 -20.74 16.87
C ALA A 4 0.48 -20.85 17.24
N LYS A 5 1.35 -20.77 16.23
CA LYS A 5 2.81 -20.75 16.44
C LYS A 5 3.23 -19.43 17.07
N THR A 6 4.27 -19.47 17.89
CA THR A 6 4.93 -18.26 18.39
C THR A 6 5.76 -17.62 17.29
N VAL A 7 6.17 -16.37 17.49
CA VAL A 7 7.07 -15.68 16.55
C VAL A 7 8.40 -16.44 16.41
N ASP A 8 8.92 -17.01 17.50
CA ASP A 8 10.19 -17.74 17.49
C ASP A 8 10.12 -19.06 16.72
N GLU A 9 8.99 -19.76 16.82
CA GLU A 9 8.73 -20.95 16.01
C GLU A 9 8.66 -20.59 14.53
N ILE A 10 7.96 -19.51 14.18
CA ILE A 10 7.87 -19.03 12.79
C ILE A 10 9.25 -18.59 12.28
N TYR A 11 10.03 -17.83 13.07
CA TYR A 11 11.38 -17.39 12.68
C TYR A 11 12.30 -18.58 12.41
N SER A 12 12.26 -19.59 13.27
CA SER A 12 13.08 -20.80 13.10
C SER A 12 12.78 -21.49 11.77
N GLU A 13 11.50 -21.61 11.40
CA GLU A 13 11.06 -22.23 10.14
C GLU A 13 11.47 -21.45 8.90
N VAL A 14 11.48 -20.11 8.97
CA VAL A 14 11.76 -19.25 7.81
C VAL A 14 13.21 -18.74 7.77
N SER A 15 14.02 -19.05 8.77
CA SER A 15 15.39 -18.53 8.94
C SER A 15 16.30 -18.76 7.73
N GLY A 16 16.10 -19.87 7.02
CA GLY A 16 16.83 -20.22 5.79
C GLY A 16 16.41 -19.45 4.54
N CYS A 17 15.32 -18.68 4.57
CA CYS A 17 14.89 -17.84 3.45
C CYS A 17 15.73 -16.57 3.37
N SER A 18 15.96 -16.06 2.15
CA SER A 18 16.60 -14.75 1.98
C SER A 18 15.63 -13.59 2.28
N LEU A 19 14.34 -13.80 2.01
CA LEU A 19 13.26 -12.82 2.20
C LEU A 19 11.97 -13.56 2.54
N VAL A 20 11.18 -12.99 3.45
CA VAL A 20 9.87 -13.47 3.85
C VAL A 20 8.82 -12.42 3.50
N ILE A 21 7.79 -12.82 2.77
CA ILE A 21 6.65 -11.95 2.44
C ILE A 21 5.47 -12.35 3.32
N THR A 22 4.90 -11.38 4.03
CA THR A 22 3.72 -11.57 4.90
C THR A 22 2.69 -10.48 4.66
N ASN A 23 1.42 -10.77 4.90
CA ASN A 23 0.34 -9.78 4.82
C ASN A 23 0.21 -8.93 6.10
N ASP A 24 0.80 -9.39 7.21
CA ASP A 24 0.72 -8.73 8.53
C ASP A 24 1.99 -7.92 8.81
N ALA A 25 1.83 -6.60 8.97
CA ALA A 25 2.92 -5.69 9.27
C ALA A 25 3.54 -5.90 10.66
N ALA A 26 2.73 -6.30 11.65
CA ALA A 26 3.22 -6.61 12.99
C ALA A 26 4.04 -7.90 12.97
N LEU A 27 3.62 -8.92 12.20
CA LEU A 27 4.43 -10.13 12.02
C LEU A 27 5.73 -9.84 11.28
N ALA A 28 5.71 -9.04 10.21
CA ALA A 28 6.93 -8.61 9.52
C ALA A 28 7.89 -7.93 10.50
N THR A 29 7.38 -7.01 11.31
CA THR A 29 8.15 -6.29 12.33
C THR A 29 8.74 -7.26 13.37
N ALA A 30 7.92 -8.19 13.87
CA ALA A 30 8.34 -9.17 14.88
C ALA A 30 9.42 -10.12 14.34
N LEU A 31 9.29 -10.58 13.10
CA LEU A 31 10.31 -11.42 12.45
C LEU A 31 11.62 -10.66 12.24
N ASN A 32 11.57 -9.41 11.78
CA ASN A 32 12.77 -8.59 11.63
C ASN A 32 13.47 -8.35 12.98
N ALA A 33 12.73 -8.23 14.08
CA ALA A 33 13.28 -8.06 15.41
C ALA A 33 13.98 -9.32 15.97
N ARG A 34 13.74 -10.50 15.38
CA ARG A 34 14.39 -11.76 15.76
C ARG A 34 15.58 -12.14 14.88
N VAL A 35 15.88 -11.34 13.87
CA VAL A 35 17.03 -11.57 13.00
C VAL A 35 18.31 -11.47 13.83
N ASP A 36 19.03 -12.59 13.90
CA ASP A 36 20.29 -12.77 14.63
C ASP A 36 21.50 -12.91 13.69
N ARG A 37 21.29 -12.65 12.40
CA ARG A 37 22.30 -12.70 11.33
C ARG A 37 22.36 -11.40 10.53
N PRO A 38 23.48 -11.11 9.83
CA PRO A 38 23.53 -9.99 8.91
C PRO A 38 22.51 -10.13 7.78
N VAL A 39 21.75 -9.06 7.50
CA VAL A 39 20.78 -8.97 6.41
C VAL A 39 20.95 -7.61 5.73
N VAL A 40 20.93 -7.59 4.39
CA VAL A 40 20.86 -6.35 3.62
C VAL A 40 19.39 -5.98 3.45
N GLY A 41 18.98 -4.83 3.98
CA GLY A 41 17.58 -4.39 3.95
C GLY A 41 16.72 -5.12 4.99
N HIS A 42 15.56 -5.63 4.57
CA HIS A 42 14.59 -6.28 5.45
C HIS A 42 14.56 -7.80 5.21
N PHE A 43 14.51 -8.58 6.31
CA PHE A 43 14.30 -10.03 6.24
C PHE A 43 12.83 -10.38 5.98
N ALA A 44 11.91 -9.64 6.59
CA ALA A 44 10.47 -9.82 6.40
C ALA A 44 9.81 -8.52 5.94
N VAL A 45 8.95 -8.58 4.94
CA VAL A 45 8.28 -7.41 4.35
C VAL A 45 6.83 -7.72 4.00
N THR A 46 6.02 -6.67 3.91
CA THR A 46 4.68 -6.74 3.34
C THR A 46 4.67 -6.32 1.87
N PRO A 47 3.71 -6.78 1.05
CA PRO A 47 3.55 -6.29 -0.31
C PRO A 47 3.42 -4.77 -0.40
N ARG A 48 2.79 -4.14 0.61
CA ARG A 48 2.65 -2.67 0.68
C ARG A 48 3.99 -1.97 0.92
N GLN A 49 4.90 -2.58 1.68
CA GLN A 49 6.27 -2.08 1.86
C GLN A 49 7.10 -2.27 0.59
N ILE A 50 6.98 -3.42 -0.08
CA ILE A 50 7.64 -3.65 -1.39
C ILE A 50 7.22 -2.58 -2.40
N ALA A 51 5.92 -2.32 -2.52
CA ALA A 51 5.40 -1.27 -3.40
C ALA A 51 5.95 0.12 -3.02
N ALA A 52 6.09 0.43 -1.74
CA ALA A 52 6.67 1.71 -1.32
C ALA A 52 8.16 1.83 -1.69
N MET A 53 8.94 0.75 -1.55
CA MET A 53 10.36 0.71 -1.92
C MET A 53 10.57 0.78 -3.43
N SER A 54 9.63 0.23 -4.21
CA SER A 54 9.71 0.15 -5.68
C SER A 54 9.12 1.36 -6.39
N ALA A 55 8.64 2.37 -5.65
CA ALA A 55 7.87 3.49 -6.23
C ALA A 55 8.67 4.29 -7.26
N VAL A 56 9.92 4.64 -6.94
CA VAL A 56 10.79 5.42 -7.85
C VAL A 56 11.16 4.60 -9.09
N GLU A 57 11.38 3.30 -8.93
CA GLU A 57 11.69 2.40 -10.05
C GLU A 57 10.50 2.24 -11.00
N ILE A 58 9.29 2.06 -10.45
CA ILE A 58 8.08 1.77 -11.23
C ILE A 58 7.45 3.04 -11.81
N LEU A 59 7.41 4.14 -11.05
CA LEU A 59 6.73 5.37 -11.44
C LEU A 59 7.67 6.48 -11.91
N GLY A 60 8.98 6.34 -11.70
CA GLY A 60 9.96 7.39 -11.96
C GLY A 60 9.99 8.51 -10.91
N GLU A 61 9.11 8.45 -9.91
CA GLU A 61 8.95 9.48 -8.89
C GLU A 61 8.55 8.87 -7.52
N PRO A 62 8.87 9.55 -6.39
CA PRO A 62 8.50 9.06 -5.07
C PRO A 62 6.98 9.13 -4.84
N LEU A 63 6.49 8.32 -3.90
CA LEU A 63 5.09 8.35 -3.50
C LEU A 63 4.68 9.74 -2.99
N MET A 64 3.55 10.22 -3.48
CA MET A 64 2.93 11.45 -3.00
C MET A 64 2.33 11.23 -1.62
N ASN A 65 2.53 12.19 -0.72
CA ASN A 65 1.87 12.17 0.58
C ASN A 65 0.37 12.47 0.46
N ASP A 66 -0.41 12.05 1.46
CA ASP A 66 -1.87 12.16 1.40
C ASP A 66 -2.38 13.60 1.28
N ILE A 67 -1.75 14.56 1.94
CA ILE A 67 -2.18 15.97 1.88
C ILE A 67 -1.96 16.54 0.49
N ARG A 68 -0.77 16.34 -0.10
CA ARG A 68 -0.43 16.76 -1.46
C ARG A 68 -1.27 16.05 -2.50
N LEU A 69 -1.60 14.78 -2.28
CA LEU A 69 -2.49 14.02 -3.14
C LEU A 69 -3.87 14.67 -3.19
N VAL A 70 -4.46 14.97 -2.03
CA VAL A 70 -5.77 15.62 -1.96
C VAL A 70 -5.71 17.04 -2.56
N SER A 71 -4.66 17.81 -2.28
CA SER A 71 -4.45 19.12 -2.91
C SER A 71 -4.35 19.03 -4.42
N ALA A 72 -3.52 18.13 -4.95
CA ALA A 72 -3.32 17.98 -6.39
C ALA A 72 -4.62 17.60 -7.11
N ILE A 73 -5.41 16.68 -6.53
CA ILE A 73 -6.71 16.31 -7.10
C ILE A 73 -7.71 17.48 -6.99
N SER A 74 -7.71 18.22 -5.88
CA SER A 74 -8.55 19.41 -5.70
C SER A 74 -8.24 20.45 -6.77
N ASP A 75 -6.98 20.73 -7.03
CA ASP A 75 -6.50 21.70 -8.02
C ASP A 75 -6.84 21.26 -9.46
N ASP A 76 -6.64 19.98 -9.79
CA ASP A 76 -6.93 19.41 -11.11
C ASP A 76 -8.45 19.34 -11.41
N THR A 77 -9.26 18.97 -10.42
CA THR A 77 -10.69 18.74 -10.62
C THR A 77 -11.57 19.97 -10.33
N GLY A 78 -11.03 20.96 -9.60
CA GLY A 78 -11.79 22.10 -9.06
C GLY A 78 -12.76 21.70 -7.94
N ILE A 79 -12.63 20.49 -7.37
CA ILE A 79 -13.50 19.99 -6.31
C ILE A 79 -12.89 20.37 -4.96
N GLU A 80 -13.73 20.83 -4.04
CA GLU A 80 -13.33 21.20 -2.68
C GLU A 80 -12.49 20.11 -1.98
N PHE A 81 -11.35 20.52 -1.42
CA PHE A 81 -10.40 19.67 -0.68
C PHE A 81 -11.07 18.66 0.28
N ARG A 82 -12.06 19.11 1.09
CA ARG A 82 -12.76 18.24 2.04
C ARG A 82 -13.51 17.10 1.34
N LYS A 83 -14.15 17.40 0.19
CA LYS A 83 -14.86 16.39 -0.60
C LYS A 83 -13.88 15.43 -1.26
N VAL A 84 -12.78 15.94 -1.80
CA VAL A 84 -11.70 15.11 -2.35
C VAL A 84 -11.14 14.16 -1.30
N HIS A 85 -10.82 14.66 -0.10
CA HIS A 85 -10.34 13.85 1.00
C HIS A 85 -11.32 12.71 1.35
N GLY A 86 -12.61 13.02 1.45
CA GLY A 86 -13.65 12.01 1.70
C GLY A 86 -13.71 10.94 0.62
N GLU A 87 -13.65 11.33 -0.65
CA GLU A 87 -13.68 10.39 -1.78
C GLU A 87 -12.39 9.58 -1.92
N VAL A 88 -11.22 10.14 -1.60
CA VAL A 88 -9.96 9.38 -1.56
C VAL A 88 -10.02 8.26 -0.51
N ILE A 89 -10.61 8.53 0.66
CA ILE A 89 -10.84 7.48 1.67
C ILE A 89 -11.78 6.40 1.11
N ASN A 90 -12.88 6.80 0.47
CA ASN A 90 -13.84 5.89 -0.14
C ASN A 90 -13.20 5.01 -1.23
N ILE A 91 -12.41 5.61 -2.13
CA ILE A 91 -11.65 4.91 -3.18
C ILE A 91 -10.73 3.85 -2.55
N ARG A 92 -9.98 4.22 -1.51
CA ARG A 92 -9.09 3.29 -0.81
C ARG A 92 -9.85 2.16 -0.12
N GLU A 93 -11.04 2.44 0.42
CA GLU A 93 -11.88 1.42 1.04
C GLU A 93 -12.36 0.40 0.01
N ILE A 94 -12.91 0.87 -1.12
CA ILE A 94 -13.34 0.01 -2.23
C ILE A 94 -12.16 -0.85 -2.73
N ARG A 95 -10.97 -0.25 -2.86
CA ARG A 95 -9.76 -0.94 -3.35
C ARG A 95 -9.31 -2.11 -2.46
N LYS A 96 -9.70 -2.14 -1.18
CA LYS A 96 -9.44 -3.30 -0.30
C LYS A 96 -10.21 -4.54 -0.74
N HIS A 97 -11.31 -4.37 -1.47
CA HIS A 97 -12.23 -5.45 -1.83
C HIS A 97 -12.20 -5.80 -3.32
N THR A 98 -11.78 -4.86 -4.20
CA THR A 98 -11.79 -5.07 -5.64
C THR A 98 -10.77 -4.17 -6.35
N ALA A 99 -10.23 -4.68 -7.47
CA ALA A 99 -9.42 -3.87 -8.38
C ALA A 99 -10.29 -2.91 -9.23
N ASP A 100 -11.56 -3.25 -9.47
CA ASP A 100 -12.47 -2.50 -10.37
C ASP A 100 -13.11 -1.27 -9.70
N VAL A 101 -12.35 -0.45 -8.97
CA VAL A 101 -12.87 0.64 -8.13
C VAL A 101 -13.85 1.54 -8.89
N ARG A 102 -13.51 1.94 -10.13
CA ARG A 102 -14.34 2.82 -10.96
C ARG A 102 -15.79 2.34 -11.12
N LYS A 103 -16.03 1.02 -11.21
CA LYS A 103 -17.37 0.43 -11.37
C LYS A 103 -18.25 0.61 -10.13
N HIS A 104 -17.63 0.78 -8.96
CA HIS A 104 -18.31 0.94 -7.68
C HIS A 104 -18.49 2.42 -7.27
N LEU A 105 -18.01 3.37 -8.10
CA LEU A 105 -18.22 4.79 -7.88
C LEU A 105 -19.56 5.23 -8.49
N GLY A 106 -20.51 5.58 -7.63
CA GLY A 106 -21.88 5.92 -8.02
C GLY A 106 -22.04 7.30 -8.69
N THR A 107 -21.16 8.25 -8.38
CA THR A 107 -21.30 9.64 -8.85
C THR A 107 -20.27 10.00 -9.92
N ARG A 108 -20.65 10.90 -10.83
CA ARG A 108 -19.72 11.47 -11.83
C ARG A 108 -18.56 12.20 -11.16
N LEU A 109 -18.83 12.85 -10.03
CA LEU A 109 -17.83 13.54 -9.21
C LEU A 109 -16.78 12.56 -8.69
N ALA A 110 -17.20 11.45 -8.07
CA ALA A 110 -16.28 10.44 -7.55
C ALA A 110 -15.42 9.81 -8.65
N ARG A 111 -16.01 9.55 -9.83
CA ARG A 111 -15.24 9.06 -11.00
C ARG A 111 -14.18 10.06 -11.46
N ARG A 112 -14.49 11.35 -11.48
CA ARG A 112 -13.52 12.39 -11.85
C ARG A 112 -12.36 12.48 -10.85
N ILE A 113 -12.64 12.36 -9.55
CA ILE A 113 -11.62 12.28 -8.50
C ILE A 113 -10.75 11.04 -8.70
N TYR A 114 -11.37 9.89 -9.00
CA TYR A 114 -10.66 8.64 -9.25
C TYR A 114 -9.74 8.71 -10.47
N ASP A 115 -10.22 9.30 -11.56
CA ASP A 115 -9.42 9.50 -12.78
C ASP A 115 -8.16 10.33 -12.50
N SER A 116 -8.29 11.39 -11.69
CA SER A 116 -7.15 12.19 -11.22
C SER A 116 -6.24 11.40 -10.28
N PHE A 117 -6.82 10.68 -9.30
CA PHE A 117 -6.10 9.84 -8.34
C PHE A 117 -5.23 8.76 -9.03
N GLU A 118 -5.73 8.10 -10.07
CA GLU A 118 -4.97 7.07 -10.81
C GLU A 118 -3.75 7.63 -11.56
N SER A 119 -3.75 8.92 -11.89
CA SER A 119 -2.65 9.58 -12.58
C SER A 119 -1.50 10.01 -11.67
N LEU A 120 -1.71 9.98 -10.35
CA LEU A 120 -0.76 10.46 -9.35
C LEU A 120 0.08 9.31 -8.77
N PRO A 121 1.26 9.59 -8.21
CA PRO A 121 2.15 8.55 -7.70
C PRO A 121 1.69 8.07 -6.33
N THR A 122 0.69 7.20 -6.35
CA THR A 122 0.10 6.56 -5.17
C THR A 122 0.65 5.16 -4.98
N LYS A 123 0.66 4.69 -3.73
CA LYS A 123 1.02 3.31 -3.42
C LYS A 123 0.10 2.32 -4.14
N GLU A 124 -1.19 2.65 -4.23
CA GLU A 124 -2.20 1.86 -4.94
C GLU A 124 -1.86 1.69 -6.42
N ARG A 125 -1.33 2.73 -7.07
CA ARG A 125 -0.87 2.67 -8.45
C ARG A 125 0.38 1.80 -8.60
N VAL A 126 1.36 1.92 -7.70
CA VAL A 126 2.53 1.02 -7.72
C VAL A 126 2.11 -0.44 -7.55
N MET A 127 1.21 -0.69 -6.60
CA MET A 127 0.68 -2.04 -6.37
C MET A 127 -0.08 -2.60 -7.57
N ALA A 128 -0.65 -1.75 -8.43
CA ALA A 128 -1.35 -2.18 -9.65
C ALA A 128 -0.40 -2.57 -10.80
N ALA A 129 0.90 -2.34 -10.66
CA ALA A 129 1.91 -2.71 -11.65
C ALA A 129 2.43 -4.16 -11.50
N PHE A 130 2.01 -4.86 -10.43
CA PHE A 130 2.32 -6.27 -10.17
C PHE A 130 1.08 -7.14 -10.45
#